data_AF-A0A1Z4MYC3-F1
#
_entry.id   AF-A0A1Z4MYC3-F1
#
_cell.length_a   1.000
_cell.length_b   1.000
_cell.length_c   1.000
_cell.angle_alpha   90.00
_cell.angle_beta   90.00
_cell.angle_gamma   90.00
#
_symmetry.space_group_name_H-M   'P 1'
#
loop_
_entity.id
_entity.type
_entity.pdbx_description
1 polymer ?
#
loop_
_entity_poly.entity_id
_entity_poly.type
_entity_poly.pdbx_seq_one_letter_code
_entity_poly.pdbx_strand_id
1 'polypeptide(L)'
;MKFGIDSGHNCPPDTGARGIKVEDNLTLDVGNRVINKLKALGHEVVVCRPDRASSVTDSLSRRCATANSSRVDIYVSIHFNSFNGQANGTEVFAGSDTSRKIAKPVLDEIVKLGFFNRGVKSGSHLYVLRNTNMPAILVEGCFIDSQKDMNLFEPEAMANAIVKGLTGKLPTTPVNPVPDEEMNVDTTVLRLQKTLNQLKITDTNGKPLKEDGISGNSTRSAVAKFQRVAGIPETGTADKATWDAINLILAKRIIRLNHAGGPVIRYLQYRLGVDVDGVYGPQTETIVKNFQKQNSLVADGIIGPASWQKIIG
;
A
#
# COMPACT_ATOMS: atom_id res chain seq x y z
N MET A 1 -15.81 -11.08 15.08
CA MET A 1 -16.01 -9.63 14.91
C MET A 1 -15.90 -9.29 13.44
N LYS A 2 -16.68 -8.30 13.02
CA LYS A 2 -16.71 -7.71 11.70
C LYS A 2 -16.14 -6.30 11.78
N PHE A 3 -15.02 -6.06 11.12
CA PHE A 3 -14.37 -4.75 11.11
C PHE A 3 -14.71 -3.98 9.85
N GLY A 4 -15.03 -2.70 9.98
CA GLY A 4 -15.01 -1.75 8.87
C GLY A 4 -13.65 -1.07 8.83
N ILE A 5 -12.84 -1.37 7.80
CA ILE A 5 -11.53 -0.74 7.63
C ILE A 5 -11.63 0.33 6.54
N ASP A 6 -11.30 1.55 6.94
CA ASP A 6 -11.32 2.74 6.12
C ASP A 6 -9.89 3.23 5.88
N SER A 7 -9.34 2.96 4.69
CA SER A 7 -8.12 3.62 4.23
C SER A 7 -8.48 5.05 3.83
N GLY A 8 -8.09 6.02 4.67
CA GLY A 8 -8.37 7.44 4.48
C GLY A 8 -7.97 7.92 3.08
N HIS A 9 -8.70 8.90 2.56
CA HIS A 9 -8.48 9.46 1.23
C HIS A 9 -8.55 8.40 0.12
N ASN A 10 -7.70 8.44 -0.90
CA ASN A 10 -7.71 7.47 -2.00
C ASN A 10 -9.03 7.47 -2.81
N CYS A 11 -9.78 8.57 -2.86
CA CYS A 11 -11.03 8.68 -3.59
C CYS A 11 -11.23 10.11 -4.14
N PRO A 12 -10.50 10.53 -5.20
CA PRO A 12 -10.56 11.90 -5.71
C PRO A 12 -12.00 12.43 -5.87
N PRO A 13 -12.31 13.66 -5.42
CA PRO A 13 -11.36 14.70 -5.00
C PRO A 13 -10.81 14.56 -3.56
N ASP A 14 -11.21 13.52 -2.81
CA ASP A 14 -10.67 13.21 -1.49
C ASP A 14 -9.27 12.58 -1.60
N THR A 15 -8.26 13.44 -1.49
CA THR A 15 -6.83 13.11 -1.49
C THR A 15 -6.19 13.59 -0.20
N GLY A 16 -5.22 12.84 0.30
CA GLY A 16 -4.54 13.13 1.55
C GLY A 16 -3.39 14.12 1.40
N ALA A 17 -2.71 14.34 2.52
CA ALA A 17 -1.58 15.25 2.61
C ALA A 17 -0.35 14.74 1.82
N ARG A 18 0.55 15.68 1.50
CA ARG A 18 1.84 15.42 0.84
C ARG A 18 2.97 16.01 1.68
N GLY A 19 3.88 15.15 2.13
CA GLY A 19 5.12 15.52 2.82
C GLY A 19 6.32 14.78 2.22
N ILE A 20 7.15 14.19 3.08
CA ILE A 20 8.25 13.30 2.67
C ILE A 20 7.67 12.04 1.99
N LYS A 21 6.56 11.53 2.54
CA LYS A 21 5.70 10.52 1.88
C LYS A 21 4.32 11.11 1.57
N VAL A 22 3.53 10.40 0.76
CA VAL A 22 2.17 10.79 0.37
C VAL A 22 1.17 9.96 1.17
N GLU A 23 0.23 10.62 1.84
CA GLU A 23 -0.72 9.97 2.75
C GLU A 23 -1.53 8.88 2.06
N ASP A 24 -2.08 9.14 0.86
CA ASP A 24 -2.83 8.15 0.06
C ASP A 24 -2.11 6.79 -0.01
N ASN A 25 -0.80 6.81 -0.25
CA ASN A 25 -0.02 5.60 -0.40
C ASN A 25 0.11 4.84 0.92
N LEU A 26 0.33 5.56 2.03
CA LEU A 26 0.53 4.98 3.35
C LEU A 26 -0.79 4.42 3.92
N THR A 27 -1.89 5.15 3.81
CA THR A 27 -3.21 4.69 4.30
C THR A 27 -3.69 3.46 3.55
N LEU A 28 -3.40 3.37 2.25
CA LEU A 28 -3.79 2.22 1.45
C LEU A 28 -2.84 1.02 1.67
N ASP A 29 -1.52 1.21 1.81
CA ASP A 29 -0.61 0.10 2.15
C ASP A 29 -0.91 -0.48 3.54
N VAL A 30 -0.89 0.37 4.59
CA VAL A 30 -1.16 -0.08 5.96
C VAL A 30 -2.58 -0.62 6.09
N GLY A 31 -3.58 0.01 5.48
CA GLY A 31 -4.95 -0.48 5.49
C GLY A 31 -5.08 -1.88 4.87
N ASN A 32 -4.45 -2.14 3.73
CA ASN A 32 -4.45 -3.46 3.10
C ASN A 32 -3.79 -4.52 3.98
N ARG A 33 -2.67 -4.19 4.66
CA ARG A 33 -2.01 -5.07 5.61
C ARG A 33 -2.91 -5.38 6.81
N VAL A 34 -3.56 -4.36 7.38
CA VAL A 34 -4.53 -4.51 8.48
C VAL A 34 -5.69 -5.42 8.05
N ILE A 35 -6.28 -5.20 6.88
CA ILE A 35 -7.36 -6.02 6.31
C ILE A 35 -6.93 -7.50 6.23
N ASN A 36 -5.76 -7.77 5.63
CA ASN A 36 -5.27 -9.13 5.45
C ASN A 36 -5.01 -9.83 6.79
N LYS A 37 -4.43 -9.12 7.76
CA LYS A 37 -4.13 -9.65 9.09
C LYS A 37 -5.39 -9.95 9.90
N LEU A 38 -6.39 -9.06 9.86
CA LEU A 38 -7.67 -9.30 10.51
C LEU A 38 -8.40 -10.51 9.90
N LYS A 39 -8.39 -10.64 8.56
CA LYS A 39 -8.92 -11.84 7.89
C LYS A 39 -8.16 -13.11 8.30
N ALA A 40 -6.83 -13.06 8.38
CA ALA A 40 -6.01 -14.20 8.82
C ALA A 40 -6.28 -14.61 10.28
N LEU A 41 -6.73 -13.69 11.12
CA LEU A 41 -7.21 -13.97 12.48
C LEU A 41 -8.66 -14.49 12.53
N GLY A 42 -9.30 -14.73 11.38
CA GLY A 42 -10.67 -15.22 11.29
C GLY A 42 -11.74 -14.15 11.47
N HIS A 43 -11.40 -12.87 11.35
CA HIS A 43 -12.37 -11.78 11.41
C HIS A 43 -12.95 -11.49 10.02
N GLU A 44 -14.23 -11.09 9.99
CA GLU A 44 -14.82 -10.50 8.80
C GLU A 44 -14.30 -9.06 8.64
N VAL A 45 -14.01 -8.66 7.41
CA VAL A 45 -13.53 -7.31 7.12
C VAL A 45 -14.28 -6.73 5.94
N VAL A 46 -14.90 -5.57 6.16
CA VAL A 46 -15.54 -4.73 5.17
C VAL A 46 -14.60 -3.58 4.84
N VAL A 47 -14.29 -3.41 3.57
CA VAL A 47 -13.51 -2.26 3.10
C VAL A 47 -14.47 -1.08 2.93
N CYS A 48 -14.27 -0.03 3.71
CA CYS A 48 -15.14 1.15 3.70
C CYS A 48 -14.68 2.25 2.73
N ARG A 49 -13.47 2.14 2.17
CA ARG A 49 -12.95 3.10 1.18
C ARG A 49 -13.78 3.05 -0.12
N PRO A 50 -14.43 4.15 -0.55
CA PRO A 50 -15.09 4.21 -1.85
C PRO A 50 -14.06 4.32 -2.98
N ASP A 51 -14.43 3.85 -4.17
CA ASP A 51 -13.59 3.97 -5.37
C ASP A 51 -13.75 5.31 -6.10
N ARG A 52 -14.91 5.96 -5.94
CA ARG A 52 -15.24 7.25 -6.56
C ARG A 52 -16.17 8.07 -5.66
N ALA A 53 -15.99 9.39 -5.70
CA ALA A 53 -16.85 10.35 -5.02
C ALA A 53 -16.92 11.65 -5.82
N SER A 54 -18.02 12.38 -5.70
CA SER A 54 -18.18 13.70 -6.35
C SER A 54 -17.60 14.85 -5.54
N SER A 55 -17.36 14.65 -4.25
CA SER A 55 -16.79 15.63 -3.32
C SER A 55 -16.15 14.92 -2.11
N VAL A 56 -15.41 15.66 -1.29
CA VAL A 56 -14.88 15.15 -0.01
C VAL A 56 -16.02 14.69 0.91
N THR A 57 -17.09 15.47 1.01
CA THR A 57 -18.25 15.10 1.83
C THR A 57 -18.95 13.84 1.31
N ASP A 58 -19.07 13.66 -0.01
CA ASP A 58 -19.62 12.44 -0.62
C ASP A 58 -18.71 11.23 -0.31
N SER A 59 -17.39 11.37 -0.39
CA SER A 59 -16.43 10.33 0.00
C SER A 59 -16.64 9.91 1.46
N LEU A 60 -16.66 10.87 2.38
CA LEU A 60 -16.84 10.61 3.82
C LEU A 60 -18.21 9.95 4.12
N SER A 61 -19.27 10.42 3.45
CA SER A 61 -20.62 9.84 3.57
C SER A 61 -20.66 8.39 3.11
N ARG A 62 -20.05 8.07 1.96
CA ARG A 62 -19.99 6.70 1.42
C ARG A 62 -19.24 5.73 2.33
N ARG A 63 -18.16 6.18 2.98
CA ARG A 63 -17.43 5.38 3.97
C ARG A 63 -18.32 4.98 5.14
N CYS A 64 -19.03 5.97 5.70
CA CYS A 64 -19.98 5.75 6.80
C CYS A 64 -21.13 4.84 6.37
N ALA A 65 -21.73 5.10 5.21
CA ALA A 65 -22.84 4.30 4.67
C ALA A 65 -22.45 2.84 4.47
N THR A 66 -21.23 2.57 3.97
CA THR A 66 -20.70 1.21 3.81
C THR A 66 -20.58 0.50 5.16
N ALA A 67 -20.00 1.16 6.16
CA ALA A 67 -19.86 0.61 7.51
C ALA A 67 -21.23 0.34 8.17
N ASN A 68 -22.14 1.30 8.08
CA ASN A 68 -23.47 1.26 8.69
C ASN A 68 -24.35 0.18 8.05
N SER A 69 -24.43 0.15 6.72
CA SER A 69 -25.23 -0.86 5.99
C SER A 69 -24.69 -2.27 6.20
N SER A 70 -23.36 -2.41 6.32
CA SER A 70 -22.72 -3.69 6.59
C SER A 70 -22.79 -4.13 8.05
N ARG A 71 -23.28 -3.27 8.95
CA ARG A 71 -23.40 -3.51 10.40
C ARG A 71 -22.09 -4.04 11.00
N VAL A 72 -20.99 -3.36 10.70
CA VAL A 72 -19.68 -3.72 11.29
C VAL A 72 -19.70 -3.48 12.80
N ASP A 73 -18.96 -4.28 13.56
CA ASP A 73 -18.87 -4.18 15.02
C ASP A 73 -17.99 -3.00 15.44
N ILE A 74 -16.91 -2.74 14.68
CA ILE A 74 -15.94 -1.68 14.94
C ILE A 74 -15.55 -1.04 13.61
N TYR A 75 -15.52 0.30 13.57
CA TYR A 75 -15.00 1.07 12.45
C TYR A 75 -13.62 1.65 12.78
N VAL A 76 -12.66 1.45 11.87
CA VAL A 76 -11.28 1.91 12.02
C VAL A 76 -10.88 2.67 10.76
N SER A 77 -10.71 3.98 10.89
CA SER A 77 -10.14 4.83 9.85
C SER A 77 -8.63 4.99 10.07
N ILE A 78 -7.85 4.83 9.00
CA ILE A 78 -6.38 4.88 9.03
C ILE A 78 -5.93 6.07 8.21
N HIS A 79 -5.20 6.97 8.85
CA HIS A 79 -4.68 8.24 8.35
C HIS A 79 -3.22 8.44 8.76
N PHE A 80 -2.56 9.40 8.13
CA PHE A 80 -1.24 9.86 8.52
C PHE A 80 -1.20 11.38 8.51
N ASN A 81 -0.70 11.95 9.60
CA ASN A 81 -0.79 13.37 9.88
C ASN A 81 0.20 14.16 9.02
N SER A 82 0.00 15.47 8.95
CA SER A 82 0.93 16.42 8.35
C SER A 82 0.73 17.78 9.01
N PHE A 83 1.81 18.52 9.23
CA PHE A 83 1.70 19.86 9.79
C PHE A 83 2.77 20.82 9.27
N ASN A 84 3.98 20.78 9.83
CA ASN A 84 5.05 21.76 9.58
C ASN A 84 6.44 21.12 9.46
N GLY A 85 6.50 19.81 9.27
CA GLY A 85 7.73 19.02 9.22
C GLY A 85 8.50 18.83 10.54
N GLN A 86 8.07 19.45 11.65
CA GLN A 86 8.68 19.27 12.99
C GLN A 86 7.79 18.47 13.95
N ALA A 87 6.47 18.63 13.82
CA ALA A 87 5.51 17.80 14.56
C ALA A 87 5.80 16.32 14.31
N ASN A 88 5.68 15.49 15.35
CA ASN A 88 5.94 14.06 15.28
C ASN A 88 5.07 13.30 16.28
N GLY A 89 4.96 11.99 16.06
CA GLY A 89 4.26 11.05 16.92
C GLY A 89 2.91 10.58 16.39
N THR A 90 2.27 9.71 17.16
CA THR A 90 0.99 9.08 16.84
C THR A 90 -0.13 9.60 17.75
N GLU A 91 -1.34 9.71 17.20
CA GLU A 91 -2.57 9.98 17.94
C GLU A 91 -3.72 9.12 17.41
N VAL A 92 -4.70 8.83 18.28
CA VAL A 92 -5.93 8.14 17.87
C VAL A 92 -7.14 8.94 18.34
N PHE A 93 -8.06 9.23 17.43
CA PHE A 93 -9.29 9.95 17.72
C PHE A 93 -10.44 8.99 18.01
N ALA A 94 -11.25 9.34 19.00
CA ALA A 94 -12.43 8.58 19.41
C ALA A 94 -13.60 9.52 19.77
N GLY A 95 -14.82 9.19 19.34
CA GLY A 95 -16.02 9.99 19.59
C GLY A 95 -16.81 9.64 20.84
N SER A 96 -16.50 8.52 21.50
CA SER A 96 -17.22 8.00 22.68
C SER A 96 -16.27 7.31 23.66
N ASP A 97 -16.71 7.08 24.90
CA ASP A 97 -15.93 6.33 25.90
C ASP A 97 -15.69 4.87 25.47
N THR A 98 -16.66 4.25 24.81
CA THR A 98 -16.52 2.93 24.21
C THR A 98 -15.42 2.94 23.14
N SER A 99 -15.44 3.92 22.23
CA SER A 99 -14.38 4.09 21.23
C SER A 99 -13.02 4.38 21.86
N ARG A 100 -12.95 5.13 22.97
CA ARG A 100 -11.68 5.40 23.68
C ARG A 100 -11.04 4.12 24.24
N LYS A 101 -11.85 3.17 24.72
CA LYS A 101 -11.38 1.85 25.18
C LYS A 101 -10.80 1.00 24.03
N ILE A 102 -11.24 1.22 22.79
CA ILE A 102 -10.68 0.58 21.59
C ILE A 102 -9.43 1.33 21.11
N ALA A 103 -9.46 2.67 21.12
CA ALA A 103 -8.36 3.52 20.66
C ALA A 103 -7.09 3.37 21.50
N LYS A 104 -7.24 3.22 22.83
CA LYS A 104 -6.09 3.21 23.75
C LYS A 104 -5.13 2.03 23.50
N PRO A 105 -5.58 0.76 23.39
CA PRO A 105 -4.70 -0.34 23.03
C PRO A 105 -4.00 -0.18 21.68
N VAL A 106 -4.69 0.38 20.68
CA VAL A 106 -4.10 0.67 19.35
C VAL A 106 -2.98 1.68 19.46
N LEU A 107 -3.24 2.81 20.14
CA LEU A 107 -2.22 3.83 20.40
C LEU A 107 -1.02 3.24 21.15
N ASP A 108 -1.27 2.45 22.20
CA ASP A 108 -0.20 1.87 23.03
C ASP A 108 0.72 0.93 22.25
N GLU A 109 0.18 0.12 21.33
CA GLU A 109 1.01 -0.73 20.47
C GLU A 109 1.81 0.08 19.45
N ILE A 110 1.26 1.18 18.91
CA ILE A 110 2.01 2.04 17.98
C ILE A 110 3.14 2.78 18.71
N VAL A 111 2.89 3.28 19.93
CA VAL A 111 3.91 3.96 20.75
C VAL A 111 5.10 3.04 21.07
N LYS A 112 4.89 1.72 21.20
CA LYS A 112 5.98 0.74 21.40
C LYS A 112 6.95 0.67 20.20
N LEU A 113 6.56 1.16 19.02
CA LEU A 113 7.43 1.27 17.85
C LEU A 113 8.39 2.48 17.94
N GLY A 114 8.26 3.32 18.98
CA GLY A 114 9.14 4.47 19.22
C GLY A 114 8.54 5.84 18.86
N PHE A 115 7.31 5.87 18.35
CA PHE A 115 6.61 7.13 18.05
C PHE A 115 6.29 7.91 19.33
N PHE A 116 6.39 9.24 19.25
CA PHE A 116 5.97 10.12 20.34
C PHE A 116 4.46 9.95 20.62
N ASN A 117 4.10 9.77 21.88
CA ASN A 117 2.71 9.55 22.27
C ASN A 117 1.95 10.87 22.38
N ARG A 118 1.01 11.12 21.46
CA ARG A 118 0.17 12.33 21.45
C ARG A 118 -1.22 12.10 22.05
N GLY A 119 -1.48 10.88 22.53
CA GLY A 119 -2.68 10.53 23.28
C GLY A 119 -3.89 10.15 22.43
N VAL A 120 -4.94 9.70 23.14
CA VAL A 120 -6.27 9.48 22.55
C VAL A 120 -7.06 10.79 22.61
N LYS A 121 -7.41 11.35 21.46
CA LYS A 121 -8.05 12.67 21.33
C LYS A 121 -9.55 12.57 21.05
N SER A 122 -10.25 13.68 21.31
CA SER A 122 -11.68 13.76 20.97
C SER A 122 -11.84 13.82 19.45
N GLY A 123 -12.55 12.84 18.91
CA GLY A 123 -12.90 12.75 17.50
C GLY A 123 -14.25 13.40 17.15
N SER A 124 -14.87 14.13 18.09
CA SER A 124 -16.24 14.65 17.95
C SER A 124 -16.45 15.62 16.79
N HIS A 125 -15.38 16.13 16.18
CA HIS A 125 -15.43 17.00 15.00
C HIS A 125 -15.23 16.24 13.68
N LEU A 126 -14.77 14.99 13.73
CA LEU A 126 -14.43 14.19 12.55
C LEU A 126 -15.68 13.52 11.98
N TYR A 127 -15.94 13.73 10.69
CA TYR A 127 -17.16 13.28 10.03
C TYR A 127 -17.42 11.78 10.21
N VAL A 128 -16.41 10.94 9.93
CA VAL A 128 -16.58 9.48 9.95
C VAL A 128 -16.84 8.93 11.35
N LEU A 129 -16.34 9.60 12.40
CA LEU A 129 -16.57 9.20 13.78
C LEU A 129 -17.94 9.63 14.32
N ARG A 130 -18.54 10.66 13.70
CA ARG A 130 -19.88 11.15 14.06
C ARG A 130 -21.01 10.44 13.32
N ASN A 131 -20.75 9.96 12.11
CA ASN A 131 -21.78 9.46 11.19
C ASN A 131 -21.76 7.93 11.03
N THR A 132 -20.93 7.23 11.82
CA THR A 132 -20.96 5.78 11.95
C THR A 132 -21.79 5.36 13.17
N ASN A 133 -22.52 4.25 13.05
CA ASN A 133 -23.47 3.79 14.08
C ASN A 133 -22.84 2.87 15.14
N MET A 134 -21.61 2.41 14.91
CA MET A 134 -20.85 1.53 15.79
C MET A 134 -19.68 2.28 16.42
N PRO A 135 -19.01 1.71 17.44
CA PRO A 135 -17.77 2.27 17.95
C PRO A 135 -16.74 2.49 16.82
N ALA A 136 -16.32 3.74 16.68
CA ALA A 136 -15.41 4.18 15.63
C ALA A 136 -14.15 4.83 16.20
N ILE A 137 -13.00 4.56 15.59
CA ILE A 137 -11.73 5.25 15.85
C ILE A 137 -11.09 5.73 14.55
N LEU A 138 -10.29 6.79 14.63
CA LEU A 138 -9.42 7.24 13.53
C LEU A 138 -7.98 7.29 14.03
N VAL A 139 -7.10 6.54 13.37
CA VAL A 139 -5.68 6.42 13.71
C VAL A 139 -4.88 7.37 12.85
N GLU A 140 -4.18 8.32 13.46
CA GLU A 140 -3.08 9.05 12.83
C GLU A 140 -1.78 8.31 13.15
N GLY A 141 -1.30 7.50 12.20
CA GLY A 141 -0.18 6.59 12.42
C GLY A 141 1.10 7.32 12.82
N CYS A 142 1.46 8.36 12.06
CA CYS A 142 2.57 9.28 12.32
C CYS A 142 2.49 10.49 11.37
N PHE A 143 3.45 11.42 11.42
CA PHE A 143 3.50 12.60 10.54
C PHE A 143 4.31 12.33 9.26
N ILE A 144 3.66 12.38 8.09
CA ILE A 144 4.30 12.10 6.78
C ILE A 144 5.33 13.14 6.35
N ASP A 145 5.30 14.33 6.95
CA ASP A 145 6.21 15.44 6.69
C ASP A 145 7.34 15.51 7.71
N SER A 146 7.36 14.63 8.71
CA SER A 146 8.37 14.60 9.78
C SER A 146 9.46 13.59 9.49
N GLN A 147 10.69 14.06 9.31
CA GLN A 147 11.83 13.18 9.07
C GLN A 147 12.04 12.18 10.22
N LYS A 148 11.77 12.62 11.46
CA LYS A 148 11.88 11.78 12.65
C LYS A 148 10.91 10.59 12.60
N ASP A 149 9.66 10.83 12.23
CA ASP A 149 8.67 9.76 12.12
C ASP A 149 8.94 8.88 10.89
N MET A 150 9.34 9.47 9.76
CA MET A 150 9.64 8.70 8.54
C MET A 150 10.87 7.81 8.69
N ASN A 151 11.81 8.14 9.56
CA ASN A 151 12.93 7.25 9.91
C ASN A 151 12.49 6.03 10.75
N LEU A 152 11.36 6.12 11.45
CA LEU A 152 10.81 5.02 12.26
C LEU A 152 9.74 4.22 11.51
N PHE A 153 9.10 4.83 10.52
CA PHE A 153 7.92 4.28 9.88
C PHE A 153 8.24 3.06 9.01
N GLU A 154 7.76 1.91 9.47
CA GLU A 154 7.70 0.67 8.71
C GLU A 154 6.23 0.22 8.58
N PRO A 155 5.69 0.06 7.36
CA PRO A 155 4.25 -0.17 7.15
C PRO A 155 3.77 -1.49 7.77
N GLU A 156 4.61 -2.52 7.75
CA GLU A 156 4.31 -3.82 8.36
C GLU A 156 4.23 -3.73 9.90
N ALA A 157 5.16 -3.00 10.52
CA ALA A 157 5.18 -2.78 11.96
C ALA A 157 3.98 -1.96 12.42
N MET A 158 3.62 -0.91 11.68
CA MET A 158 2.42 -0.10 11.93
C MET A 158 1.14 -0.94 11.84
N ALA A 159 0.99 -1.75 10.78
CA ALA A 159 -0.15 -2.64 10.63
C ALA A 159 -0.24 -3.69 11.75
N ASN A 160 0.90 -4.25 12.16
CA ASN A 160 0.98 -5.16 13.31
C ASN A 160 0.52 -4.49 14.61
N ALA A 161 1.00 -3.27 14.88
CA ALA A 161 0.60 -2.52 16.06
C ALA A 161 -0.91 -2.26 16.08
N ILE A 162 -1.49 -1.81 14.96
CA ILE A 162 -2.94 -1.58 14.84
C ILE A 162 -3.72 -2.87 15.11
N VAL A 163 -3.38 -3.98 14.43
CA VAL A 163 -4.10 -5.25 14.58
C VAL A 163 -3.97 -5.82 15.99
N LYS A 164 -2.78 -5.75 16.57
CA LYS A 164 -2.53 -6.23 17.93
C LYS A 164 -3.28 -5.38 18.95
N GLY A 165 -3.36 -4.08 18.75
CA GLY A 165 -4.19 -3.21 19.59
C GLY A 165 -5.69 -3.53 19.49
N LEU A 166 -6.18 -3.80 18.27
CA LEU A 166 -7.59 -4.13 18.04
C LEU A 166 -8.00 -5.50 18.59
N THR A 167 -7.09 -6.48 18.57
CA THR A 167 -7.46 -7.90 18.76
C THR A 167 -6.71 -8.58 19.91
N GLY A 168 -5.66 -7.96 20.44
CA GLY A 168 -4.71 -8.57 21.37
C GLY A 168 -3.81 -9.63 20.73
N LYS A 169 -3.90 -9.87 19.41
CA LYS A 169 -3.22 -10.96 18.71
C LYS A 169 -2.55 -10.48 17.43
N LEU A 170 -1.58 -11.25 16.97
CA LEU A 170 -1.05 -11.19 15.61
C LEU A 170 -1.23 -12.57 14.96
N PRO A 171 -1.49 -12.66 13.65
CA PRO A 171 -1.52 -13.93 12.97
C PRO A 171 -0.15 -14.64 13.10
N THR A 172 -0.18 -15.95 13.37
CA THR A 172 1.02 -16.79 13.53
C THR A 172 1.70 -17.11 12.20
N THR A 173 1.00 -16.91 11.08
CA THR A 173 1.57 -17.01 9.74
C THR A 173 2.39 -15.74 9.49
N PRO A 174 3.68 -15.85 9.09
CA PRO A 174 4.43 -14.70 8.63
C PRO A 174 3.62 -14.03 7.52
N VAL A 175 3.15 -12.82 7.78
CA VAL A 175 2.83 -11.93 6.67
C VAL A 175 4.19 -11.59 6.11
N ASN A 176 4.50 -12.10 4.91
CA ASN A 176 5.70 -11.69 4.22
C ASN A 176 5.66 -10.17 4.14
N PRO A 177 6.57 -9.45 4.81
CA PRO A 177 6.69 -8.02 4.58
C PRO A 177 6.89 -7.89 3.08
N VAL A 178 6.03 -7.14 2.39
CA VAL A 178 6.47 -6.52 1.14
C VAL A 178 7.51 -5.49 1.59
N PRO A 179 8.82 -5.73 1.38
CA PRO A 179 9.83 -4.79 1.79
C PRO A 179 9.65 -3.52 0.95
N ASP A 180 9.83 -2.35 1.56
CA ASP A 180 10.01 -1.12 0.80
C ASP A 180 11.37 -1.20 0.10
N GLU A 181 11.39 -1.81 -1.07
CA GLU A 181 12.60 -2.07 -1.84
C GLU A 181 13.18 -0.80 -2.47
N GLU A 182 12.49 0.35 -2.39
CA GLU A 182 12.91 1.60 -3.04
C GLU A 182 14.32 2.04 -2.60
N MET A 183 14.65 1.82 -1.32
CA MET A 183 15.95 2.16 -0.72
C MET A 183 16.91 0.97 -0.59
N ASN A 184 16.60 -0.19 -1.19
CA ASN A 184 17.47 -1.36 -1.08
C ASN A 184 18.77 -1.17 -1.89
N VAL A 185 19.90 -1.20 -1.18
CA VAL A 185 21.26 -0.99 -1.72
C VAL A 185 21.96 -2.28 -2.16
N ASP A 186 21.39 -3.46 -1.93
CA ASP A 186 21.96 -4.74 -2.38
C ASP A 186 21.93 -4.83 -3.90
N THR A 187 23.11 -4.92 -4.51
CA THR A 187 23.27 -4.99 -5.97
C THR A 187 23.85 -6.34 -6.44
N THR A 188 23.79 -7.38 -5.61
CA THR A 188 24.35 -8.70 -5.93
C THR A 188 23.68 -9.34 -7.14
N VAL A 189 24.45 -10.10 -7.92
CA VAL A 189 23.94 -10.84 -9.09
C VAL A 189 22.89 -11.87 -8.69
N LEU A 190 23.05 -12.49 -7.51
CA LEU A 190 22.07 -13.47 -7.01
C LEU A 190 20.72 -12.80 -6.73
N ARG A 191 20.71 -11.61 -6.10
CA ARG A 191 19.49 -10.81 -5.92
C ARG A 191 18.90 -10.46 -7.28
N LEU A 192 19.72 -10.00 -8.22
CA LEU A 192 19.27 -9.65 -9.57
C LEU A 192 18.56 -10.81 -10.26
N GLN A 193 19.15 -12.01 -10.24
CA GLN A 193 18.57 -13.20 -10.86
C GLN A 193 17.22 -13.57 -10.22
N LYS A 194 17.14 -13.57 -8.88
CA LYS A 194 15.90 -13.79 -8.11
C LYS A 194 14.83 -12.77 -8.47
N THR A 195 15.21 -11.51 -8.51
CA THR A 195 14.29 -10.41 -8.80
C THR A 195 13.78 -10.47 -10.23
N LEU A 196 14.64 -10.71 -11.22
CA LEU A 196 14.20 -10.86 -12.62
C LEU A 196 13.26 -12.07 -12.78
N ASN A 197 13.53 -13.18 -12.09
CA ASN A 197 12.61 -14.33 -12.05
C ASN A 197 11.25 -13.97 -11.41
N GLN A 198 11.25 -13.23 -10.30
CA GLN A 198 10.03 -12.74 -9.64
C GLN A 198 9.23 -11.83 -10.57
N LEU A 199 9.92 -10.89 -11.25
CA LEU A 199 9.36 -9.98 -12.24
C LEU A 199 8.97 -10.69 -13.56
N LYS A 200 9.15 -12.02 -13.66
CA LYS A 200 8.87 -12.83 -14.86
C LYS A 200 9.64 -12.35 -16.09
N ILE A 201 10.84 -11.79 -15.89
CA ILE A 201 11.78 -11.46 -16.95
C ILE A 201 12.68 -12.66 -17.21
N THR A 202 12.55 -13.22 -18.40
CA THR A 202 13.32 -14.36 -18.88
C THR A 202 14.55 -13.91 -19.67
N ASP A 203 15.44 -14.84 -19.98
CA ASP A 203 16.42 -14.64 -21.05
C ASP A 203 15.75 -14.52 -22.44
N THR A 204 16.56 -14.29 -23.47
CA THR A 204 16.11 -14.16 -24.87
C THR A 204 15.47 -15.42 -25.44
N ASN A 205 15.72 -16.59 -24.84
CA ASN A 205 15.12 -17.87 -25.24
C ASN A 205 13.83 -18.16 -24.46
N GLY A 206 13.34 -17.21 -23.65
CA GLY A 206 12.14 -17.39 -22.85
C GLY A 206 12.37 -18.24 -21.59
N LYS A 207 13.61 -18.54 -21.22
CA LYS A 207 13.92 -19.35 -20.04
C LYS A 207 14.10 -18.50 -18.78
N PRO A 208 13.59 -18.96 -17.61
CA PRO A 208 13.94 -18.37 -16.33
C PRO A 208 15.45 -18.41 -16.08
N LEU A 209 15.94 -17.47 -15.27
CA LEU A 209 17.35 -17.41 -14.90
C LEU A 209 17.68 -18.48 -13.86
N LYS A 210 18.88 -19.04 -13.97
CA LYS A 210 19.48 -19.80 -12.89
C LYS A 210 19.96 -18.83 -11.81
N GLU A 211 19.62 -19.10 -10.56
CA GLU A 211 19.96 -18.26 -9.39
C GLU A 211 21.29 -18.71 -8.77
N ASP A 212 22.37 -18.58 -9.53
CA ASP A 212 23.71 -19.05 -9.15
C ASP A 212 24.71 -17.93 -8.83
N GLY A 213 24.28 -16.67 -8.89
CA GLY A 213 25.13 -15.50 -8.65
C GLY A 213 26.12 -15.21 -9.78
N ILE A 214 26.03 -15.90 -10.92
CA ILE A 214 26.94 -15.73 -12.05
C ILE A 214 26.26 -14.86 -13.12
N SER A 215 26.88 -13.72 -13.45
CA SER A 215 26.40 -12.85 -14.52
C SER A 215 26.80 -13.43 -15.89
N GLY A 216 26.13 -14.52 -16.28
CA GLY A 216 26.34 -15.20 -17.56
C GLY A 216 25.53 -14.56 -18.71
N ASN A 217 25.58 -15.18 -19.89
CA ASN A 217 24.85 -14.70 -21.07
C ASN A 217 23.34 -14.61 -20.83
N SER A 218 22.73 -15.62 -20.21
CA SER A 218 21.29 -15.59 -19.88
C SER A 218 20.96 -14.41 -18.97
N THR A 219 21.71 -14.20 -17.89
CA THR A 219 21.51 -13.06 -16.97
C THR A 219 21.64 -11.72 -17.68
N ARG A 220 22.72 -11.49 -18.43
CA ARG A 220 22.90 -10.23 -19.19
C ARG A 220 21.78 -10.00 -20.20
N SER A 221 21.33 -11.05 -20.89
CA SER A 221 20.25 -10.94 -21.87
C SER A 221 18.89 -10.62 -21.21
N ALA A 222 18.62 -11.16 -20.03
CA ALA A 222 17.43 -10.84 -19.24
C ALA A 222 17.48 -9.41 -18.69
N VAL A 223 18.67 -8.94 -18.28
CA VAL A 223 18.87 -7.53 -17.88
C VAL A 223 18.58 -6.59 -19.05
N ALA A 224 19.15 -6.85 -20.23
CA ALA A 224 18.87 -6.05 -21.43
C ALA A 224 17.37 -6.05 -21.78
N LYS A 225 16.71 -7.22 -21.67
CA LYS A 225 15.25 -7.33 -21.86
C LYS A 225 14.47 -6.49 -20.84
N PHE A 226 14.84 -6.54 -19.56
CA PHE A 226 14.22 -5.70 -18.54
C PHE A 226 14.43 -4.21 -18.83
N GLN A 227 15.65 -3.81 -19.19
CA GLN A 227 15.98 -2.42 -19.52
C GLN A 227 15.12 -1.89 -20.67
N ARG A 228 14.95 -2.69 -21.73
CA ARG A 228 14.02 -2.39 -22.84
C ARG A 228 12.59 -2.20 -22.36
N VAL A 229 12.09 -3.12 -21.53
CA VAL A 229 10.75 -3.02 -20.94
C VAL A 229 10.61 -1.75 -20.12
N ALA A 230 11.57 -1.48 -19.24
CA ALA A 230 11.58 -0.32 -18.35
C ALA A 230 11.83 1.02 -19.08
N GLY A 231 12.20 1.00 -20.36
CA GLY A 231 12.48 2.20 -21.16
C GLY A 231 13.79 2.89 -20.78
N ILE A 232 14.79 2.12 -20.34
CA ILE A 232 16.14 2.60 -19.98
C ILE A 232 17.18 1.98 -20.93
N PRO A 233 18.41 2.53 -21.02
CA PRO A 233 19.45 2.02 -21.92
C PRO A 233 19.75 0.53 -21.71
N GLU A 234 19.82 -0.23 -22.81
CA GLU A 234 20.04 -1.68 -22.80
C GLU A 234 21.53 -2.03 -22.64
N THR A 235 22.10 -1.75 -21.48
CA THR A 235 23.52 -2.02 -21.18
C THR A 235 23.80 -3.50 -20.94
N GLY A 236 22.78 -4.32 -20.70
CA GLY A 236 22.92 -5.74 -20.31
C GLY A 236 23.57 -5.93 -18.93
N THR A 237 23.81 -4.84 -18.20
CA THR A 237 24.41 -4.80 -16.87
C THR A 237 23.45 -4.10 -15.92
N ALA A 238 23.27 -4.63 -14.71
CA ALA A 238 22.39 -4.01 -13.72
C ALA A 238 23.05 -2.78 -13.07
N ASP A 239 23.11 -1.69 -13.84
CA ASP A 239 23.57 -0.38 -13.40
C ASP A 239 22.57 0.30 -12.45
N LYS A 240 22.92 1.51 -11.98
CA LYS A 240 22.08 2.26 -11.05
C LYS A 240 20.66 2.48 -11.58
N ALA A 241 20.50 2.86 -12.85
CA ALA A 241 19.18 3.09 -13.44
C ALA A 241 18.34 1.80 -13.47
N THR A 242 19.00 0.67 -13.73
CA THR A 242 18.36 -0.66 -13.70
C THR A 242 17.86 -1.01 -12.30
N TRP A 243 18.69 -0.80 -11.28
CA TRP A 243 18.30 -1.07 -9.89
C TRP A 243 17.24 -0.10 -9.38
N ASP A 244 17.34 1.20 -9.69
CA ASP A 244 16.32 2.18 -9.34
C ASP A 244 14.95 1.78 -9.93
N ALA A 245 14.91 1.33 -11.19
CA ALA A 245 13.68 0.85 -11.84
C ALA A 245 13.14 -0.44 -11.22
N ILE A 246 14.00 -1.41 -10.93
CA ILE A 246 13.65 -2.66 -10.24
C ILE A 246 13.01 -2.35 -8.88
N ASN A 247 13.70 -1.54 -8.08
CA ASN A 247 13.30 -1.18 -6.73
C ASN A 247 11.96 -0.44 -6.74
N LEU A 248 11.75 0.47 -7.70
CA LEU A 248 10.50 1.21 -7.86
C LEU A 248 9.30 0.28 -8.21
N ILE A 249 9.53 -0.78 -9.00
CA ILE A 249 8.50 -1.80 -9.29
C ILE A 249 8.23 -2.66 -8.06
N LEU A 250 9.30 -3.10 -7.37
CA LEU A 250 9.20 -3.95 -6.19
C LEU A 250 8.62 -3.24 -4.95
N ALA A 251 8.67 -1.91 -4.92
CA ALA A 251 7.93 -1.12 -3.94
C ALA A 251 6.40 -1.31 -4.04
N LYS A 252 5.91 -1.93 -5.13
CA LYS A 252 4.49 -2.33 -5.31
C LYS A 252 3.53 -1.17 -5.01
N ARG A 253 3.92 0.04 -5.40
CA ARG A 253 3.14 1.27 -5.21
C ARG A 253 1.80 1.18 -5.90
N ILE A 254 0.84 1.94 -5.41
CA ILE A 254 -0.49 2.01 -6.03
C ILE A 254 -0.42 2.81 -7.33
N ILE A 255 -0.96 2.23 -8.39
CA ILE A 255 -0.99 2.84 -9.72
C ILE A 255 -2.44 2.99 -10.16
N ARG A 256 -2.78 4.16 -10.71
CA ARG A 256 -4.12 4.50 -11.21
C ARG A 256 -4.02 5.43 -12.41
N LEU A 257 -5.17 5.75 -13.01
CA LEU A 257 -5.25 6.75 -14.08
C LEU A 257 -4.53 8.05 -13.67
N ASN A 258 -3.73 8.60 -14.59
CA ASN A 258 -2.88 9.78 -14.39
C ASN A 258 -1.74 9.59 -13.37
N HIS A 259 -1.38 8.36 -13.01
CA HIS A 259 -0.13 8.12 -12.30
C HIS A 259 1.05 8.58 -13.16
N ALA A 260 2.09 9.12 -12.52
CA ALA A 260 3.31 9.52 -13.21
C ALA A 260 3.85 8.34 -14.03
N GLY A 261 4.19 8.58 -15.29
CA GLY A 261 4.72 7.55 -16.17
C GLY A 261 6.07 7.01 -15.73
N GLY A 262 6.66 6.14 -16.55
CA GLY A 262 8.02 5.64 -16.36
C GLY A 262 8.10 4.13 -16.13
N PRO A 263 9.21 3.64 -15.56
CA PRO A 263 9.54 2.21 -15.56
C PRO A 263 8.44 1.30 -15.01
N VAL A 264 7.72 1.75 -13.98
CA VAL A 264 6.64 0.95 -13.37
C VAL A 264 5.46 0.78 -14.31
N ILE A 265 5.03 1.86 -14.98
CA ILE A 265 3.91 1.80 -15.93
C ILE A 265 4.29 0.95 -17.13
N ARG A 266 5.51 1.12 -17.64
CA ARG A 266 6.01 0.32 -18.77
C ARG A 266 6.08 -1.16 -18.42
N TYR A 267 6.60 -1.48 -17.24
CA TYR A 267 6.63 -2.85 -16.73
C TYR A 267 5.21 -3.43 -16.60
N LEU A 268 4.28 -2.66 -16.04
CA LEU A 268 2.89 -3.07 -15.93
C LEU A 268 2.27 -3.38 -17.29
N GLN A 269 2.40 -2.48 -18.27
CA GLN A 269 1.88 -2.67 -19.62
C GLN A 269 2.48 -3.92 -20.29
N TYR A 270 3.79 -4.10 -20.16
CA TYR A 270 4.47 -5.32 -20.61
C TYR A 270 3.85 -6.58 -19.99
N ARG A 271 3.63 -6.58 -18.67
CA ARG A 271 3.07 -7.73 -17.96
C ARG A 271 1.60 -8.02 -18.28
N LEU A 272 0.86 -7.00 -18.66
CA LEU A 272 -0.54 -7.13 -19.08
C LEU A 272 -0.68 -7.45 -20.57
N GLY A 273 0.44 -7.50 -21.32
CA GLY A 273 0.47 -7.88 -22.72
C GLY A 273 -0.08 -6.80 -23.65
N VAL A 274 0.23 -5.53 -23.36
CA VAL A 274 -0.28 -4.37 -24.11
C VAL A 274 0.86 -3.44 -24.53
N ASP A 275 0.54 -2.50 -25.42
CA ASP A 275 1.51 -1.54 -25.93
C ASP A 275 2.18 -0.75 -24.78
N VAL A 276 3.51 -0.70 -24.83
CA VAL A 276 4.35 -0.16 -23.75
C VAL A 276 4.72 1.29 -24.08
N ASP A 277 3.80 2.22 -23.82
CA ASP A 277 4.03 3.67 -23.96
C ASP A 277 4.52 4.32 -22.65
N GLY A 278 4.36 3.65 -21.50
CA GLY A 278 4.73 4.16 -20.19
C GLY A 278 3.75 5.16 -19.60
N VAL A 279 2.55 5.29 -20.18
CA VAL A 279 1.48 6.21 -19.76
C VAL A 279 0.29 5.43 -19.21
N TYR A 280 -0.12 5.73 -17.99
CA TYR A 280 -1.35 5.15 -17.44
C TYR A 280 -2.56 5.97 -17.87
N GLY A 281 -2.96 5.79 -19.12
CA GLY A 281 -4.15 6.40 -19.73
C GLY A 281 -5.40 5.50 -19.67
N PRO A 282 -6.50 5.93 -20.30
CA PRO A 282 -7.78 5.20 -20.30
C PRO A 282 -7.69 3.77 -20.88
N GLN A 283 -6.81 3.56 -21.87
CA GLN A 283 -6.56 2.23 -22.43
C GLN A 283 -5.93 1.31 -21.37
N THR A 284 -4.83 1.74 -20.75
CA THR A 284 -4.18 1.02 -19.64
C THR A 284 -5.16 0.72 -18.51
N GLU A 285 -6.00 1.68 -18.10
CA GLU A 285 -7.05 1.46 -17.09
C GLU A 285 -8.03 0.35 -17.49
N THR A 286 -8.48 0.33 -18.75
CA THR A 286 -9.40 -0.69 -19.29
C THR A 286 -8.78 -2.08 -19.22
N ILE A 287 -7.50 -2.19 -19.59
CA ILE A 287 -6.75 -3.44 -19.57
C ILE A 287 -6.57 -3.94 -18.13
N VAL A 288 -6.24 -3.03 -17.19
CA VAL A 288 -6.13 -3.38 -15.77
C VAL A 288 -7.46 -3.92 -15.23
N LYS A 289 -8.59 -3.29 -15.57
CA LYS A 289 -9.92 -3.80 -15.19
C LYS A 289 -10.18 -5.20 -15.73
N ASN A 290 -9.80 -5.47 -16.98
CA ASN A 290 -9.96 -6.80 -17.57
C ASN A 290 -9.08 -7.84 -16.88
N PHE A 291 -7.82 -7.52 -16.62
CA PHE A 291 -6.91 -8.37 -15.85
C PHE A 291 -7.47 -8.68 -14.46
N GLN A 292 -7.99 -7.67 -13.77
CA GLN A 292 -8.60 -7.84 -12.46
C GLN A 292 -9.81 -8.78 -12.52
N LYS A 293 -10.73 -8.61 -13.49
CA LYS A 293 -11.87 -9.53 -13.68
C LYS A 293 -11.40 -10.97 -13.89
N GLN A 294 -10.42 -11.17 -14.77
CA GLN A 294 -9.87 -12.49 -15.09
C GLN A 294 -9.23 -13.17 -13.87
N ASN A 295 -8.70 -12.39 -12.93
CA ASN A 295 -8.06 -12.87 -11.72
C ASN A 295 -8.97 -12.88 -10.48
N SER A 296 -10.28 -12.72 -10.67
CA SER A 296 -11.27 -12.65 -9.59
C SER A 296 -10.99 -11.55 -8.57
N LEU A 297 -10.45 -10.42 -9.04
CA LEU A 297 -10.23 -9.21 -8.27
C LEU A 297 -11.33 -8.17 -8.57
N VAL A 298 -11.42 -7.14 -7.74
CA VAL A 298 -12.25 -5.96 -8.02
C VAL A 298 -11.69 -5.25 -9.24
N ALA A 299 -12.54 -5.04 -10.25
CA ALA A 299 -12.17 -4.42 -11.52
C ALA A 299 -12.24 -2.89 -11.48
N ASP A 300 -11.46 -2.30 -10.57
CA ASP A 300 -11.44 -0.86 -10.30
C ASP A 300 -10.48 -0.07 -11.20
N GLY A 301 -9.58 -0.75 -11.93
CA GLY A 301 -8.57 -0.09 -12.76
C GLY A 301 -7.43 0.49 -11.93
N ILE A 302 -7.23 0.03 -10.69
CA ILE A 302 -6.16 0.43 -9.78
C ILE A 302 -5.27 -0.78 -9.51
N ILE A 303 -3.98 -0.65 -9.80
CA ILE A 303 -3.00 -1.64 -9.36
C ILE A 303 -2.67 -1.37 -7.89
N GLY A 304 -3.26 -2.16 -7.00
CA GLY A 304 -2.91 -2.22 -5.58
C GLY A 304 -2.31 -3.59 -5.20
N PRO A 305 -2.14 -3.88 -3.91
CA PRO A 305 -1.47 -5.10 -3.44
C PRO A 305 -2.04 -6.40 -4.02
N ALA A 306 -3.36 -6.54 -4.15
CA ALA A 306 -3.98 -7.73 -4.74
C ALA A 306 -3.65 -7.89 -6.23
N SER A 307 -3.62 -6.80 -6.98
CA SER A 307 -3.19 -6.80 -8.39
C SER A 307 -1.71 -7.14 -8.49
N TRP A 308 -0.85 -6.51 -7.67
CA TRP A 308 0.58 -6.81 -7.62
C TRP A 308 0.89 -8.27 -7.27
N GLN A 309 0.14 -8.85 -6.33
CA GLN A 309 0.25 -10.26 -5.97
C GLN A 309 0.00 -11.17 -7.18
N LYS A 310 -0.98 -10.83 -8.03
CA LYS A 310 -1.27 -11.58 -9.26
C LYS A 310 -0.25 -11.31 -10.37
N ILE A 311 0.33 -10.13 -10.41
CA ILE A 311 1.33 -9.75 -11.42
C ILE A 311 2.68 -10.42 -11.08
N ILE A 312 3.27 -10.19 -9.91
CA ILE A 312 4.67 -10.58 -9.61
C ILE A 312 4.85 -11.54 -8.44
N GLY A 313 3.75 -12.03 -7.86
CA GLY A 313 3.81 -12.97 -6.73
C GLY A 313 4.02 -12.31 -5.38
#